data_AF-A0A8H9HIU0-F1
#
_entry.id   AF-A0A8H9HIU0-F1
#
_cell.length_a   1.000
_cell.length_b   1.000
_cell.length_c   1.000
_cell.angle_alpha   90.00
_cell.angle_beta   90.00
_cell.angle_gamma   90.00
#
_symmetry.space_group_name_H-M   'P 1'
#
loop_
_entity.id
_entity.type
_entity.pdbx_description
1 polymer ?
#
loop_
_entity_poly.entity_id
_entity_poly.type
_entity_poly.pdbx_seq_one_letter_code
_entity_poly.pdbx_strand_id
1 'polypeptide(L)'
;MVMNASSSPPVRRSRTVCLAAVAVAAALALLGACGGSSHPRSSGALSPAPGQTLPGFPGASGTNGTVTASPPSGTSLTSPSGQPSAPVGANAVTIKNFAFAPATLTVKAGTKVTWSNTDPDAHTVTSKQGSGGPLQSTALATNDAYSYTFTQPGSYAYYCTIHPFMTATVVVTA
;
A
#
# COMPACT_ATOMS: atom_id res chain seq x y z
N MET A 1 9.56 -30.07 69.48
CA MET A 1 9.15 -28.69 69.83
C MET A 1 10.31 -27.77 69.46
N VAL A 2 10.35 -27.30 68.21
CA VAL A 2 11.30 -26.29 67.70
C VAL A 2 10.58 -25.51 66.60
N MET A 3 10.85 -24.21 66.58
CA MET A 3 10.08 -23.11 66.01
C MET A 3 10.17 -23.03 64.47
N ASN A 4 9.12 -22.55 63.80
CA ASN A 4 9.31 -21.66 62.65
C ASN A 4 8.11 -20.71 62.50
N ALA A 5 8.32 -19.44 62.83
CA ALA A 5 7.40 -18.35 62.60
C ALA A 5 7.73 -17.72 61.23
N SER A 6 6.83 -17.87 60.26
CA SER A 6 6.88 -17.09 59.02
C SER A 6 6.04 -15.83 59.19
N SER A 7 6.74 -14.72 59.41
CA SER A 7 6.19 -13.37 59.39
C SER A 7 6.15 -12.86 57.95
N SER A 8 4.96 -12.61 57.40
CA SER A 8 4.81 -11.84 56.15
C SER A 8 4.88 -10.33 56.44
N PRO A 9 5.54 -9.51 55.58
CA PRO A 9 5.56 -8.06 55.75
C PRO A 9 4.22 -7.40 55.34
N PRO A 10 3.90 -6.21 55.88
CA PRO A 10 2.64 -5.54 55.58
C PRO A 10 2.61 -4.92 54.18
N VAL A 11 1.51 -5.15 53.44
CA VAL A 11 1.20 -4.47 52.18
C VAL A 11 0.88 -3.00 52.47
N ARG A 12 1.77 -2.11 52.03
CA ARG A 12 1.65 -0.64 52.16
C ARG A 12 0.58 -0.11 51.19
N ARG A 13 -0.64 0.13 51.68
CA ARG A 13 -1.67 0.91 50.97
C ARG A 13 -1.27 2.39 50.95
N SER A 14 -0.72 2.87 49.84
CA SER A 14 -0.63 4.31 49.56
C SER A 14 -1.93 4.79 48.94
N ARG A 15 -2.76 5.44 49.75
CA ARG A 15 -3.82 6.34 49.29
C ARG A 15 -3.22 7.73 49.04
N THR A 16 -3.87 8.49 48.17
CA THR A 16 -3.79 9.97 47.99
C THR A 16 -2.92 10.45 46.83
N VAL A 17 -3.54 10.90 45.73
CA VAL A 17 -3.51 12.28 45.18
C VAL A 17 -4.74 12.39 44.25
N CYS A 18 -5.88 12.89 44.76
CA CYS A 18 -6.44 14.22 44.51
C CYS A 18 -6.83 14.53 43.05
N LEU A 19 -8.15 14.68 42.86
CA LEU A 19 -8.81 15.35 41.73
C LEU A 19 -8.32 16.80 41.56
N ALA A 20 -8.16 17.23 40.31
CA ALA A 20 -8.42 18.60 39.86
C ALA A 20 -8.60 18.54 38.32
N ALA A 21 -9.82 18.65 37.80
CA ALA A 21 -10.57 19.87 37.52
C ALA A 21 -10.30 20.43 36.11
N VAL A 22 -11.40 20.58 35.39
CA VAL A 22 -11.61 21.03 34.01
C VAL A 22 -11.12 22.47 33.80
N ALA A 23 -10.52 22.76 32.65
CA ALA A 23 -10.46 24.11 32.10
C ALA A 23 -10.70 24.08 30.59
N VAL A 24 -11.93 24.43 30.22
CA VAL A 24 -12.33 24.80 28.86
C VAL A 24 -11.94 26.27 28.67
N ALA A 25 -11.15 26.57 27.65
CA ALA A 25 -10.95 27.94 27.19
C ALA A 25 -11.33 28.01 25.70
N ALA A 26 -12.55 28.51 25.45
CA ALA A 26 -12.96 29.04 24.17
C ALA A 26 -12.51 30.50 24.08
N ALA A 27 -11.93 30.91 22.95
CA ALA A 27 -11.74 32.32 22.62
C ALA A 27 -12.00 32.54 21.13
N LEU A 28 -12.63 33.69 20.87
CA LEU A 28 -13.42 34.09 19.73
C LEU A 28 -12.64 34.42 18.44
N ALA A 29 -13.39 34.30 17.35
CA ALA A 29 -13.11 34.70 15.97
C ALA A 29 -12.60 36.13 15.76
N LEU A 30 -11.80 36.33 14.71
CA LEU A 30 -11.84 37.54 13.86
C LEU A 30 -11.55 37.21 12.38
N LEU A 31 -12.55 37.54 11.56
CA LEU A 31 -12.62 38.02 10.17
C LEU A 31 -11.44 37.77 9.19
N GLY A 32 -11.81 37.25 8.01
CA GLY A 32 -11.05 37.36 6.77
C GLY A 32 -11.83 36.81 5.59
N ALA A 33 -12.63 37.67 4.96
CA ALA A 33 -13.49 37.37 3.83
C ALA A 33 -12.73 37.33 2.48
N CYS A 34 -13.37 36.66 1.51
CA CYS A 34 -13.35 36.81 0.05
C CYS A 34 -12.00 36.83 -0.71
N GLY A 35 -11.87 35.90 -1.67
CA GLY A 35 -10.84 35.98 -2.70
C GLY A 35 -10.78 34.74 -3.59
N GLY A 36 -11.87 34.46 -4.32
CA GLY A 36 -11.83 33.49 -5.40
C GLY A 36 -10.95 34.00 -6.53
N SER A 37 -9.91 33.25 -6.88
CA SER A 37 -9.15 33.43 -8.11
C SER A 37 -9.24 32.16 -8.92
N SER A 38 -10.05 32.27 -9.96
CA SER A 38 -10.37 31.31 -11.00
C SER A 38 -9.11 30.67 -11.59
N HIS A 39 -9.10 29.34 -11.68
CA HIS A 39 -8.15 28.61 -12.50
C HIS A 39 -8.40 28.95 -13.98
N PRO A 40 -7.40 29.39 -14.76
CA PRO A 40 -7.54 29.34 -16.20
C PRO A 40 -7.57 27.87 -16.63
N ARG A 41 -8.73 27.41 -17.09
CA ARG A 41 -8.81 26.20 -17.92
C ARG A 41 -7.99 26.47 -19.18
N SER A 42 -6.87 25.77 -19.33
CA SER A 42 -6.20 25.68 -20.62
C SER A 42 -7.02 24.73 -21.50
N SER A 43 -8.01 25.29 -22.20
CA SER A 43 -8.69 24.64 -23.31
C SER A 43 -7.75 24.68 -24.52
N GLY A 44 -6.80 23.75 -24.55
CA GLY A 44 -6.04 23.42 -25.76
C GLY A 44 -6.96 22.72 -26.74
N ALA A 45 -7.34 23.44 -27.80
CA ALA A 45 -8.13 22.93 -28.90
C ALA A 45 -7.39 21.77 -29.61
N LEU A 46 -8.04 20.62 -29.69
CA LEU A 46 -7.65 19.54 -30.59
C LEU A 46 -7.96 20.00 -32.02
N SER A 47 -6.90 20.27 -32.78
CA SER A 47 -6.97 20.47 -34.22
C SER A 47 -6.92 19.08 -34.89
N PRO A 48 -7.94 18.64 -35.67
CA PRO A 48 -7.82 17.44 -36.48
C PRO A 48 -7.02 17.77 -37.75
N ALA A 49 -5.81 17.22 -37.85
CA ALA A 49 -5.07 17.20 -39.12
C ALA A 49 -5.73 16.21 -40.09
N PRO A 50 -6.01 16.61 -41.35
CA PRO A 50 -6.50 15.69 -42.36
C PRO A 50 -5.35 14.85 -42.96
N GLY A 51 -5.64 13.56 -43.11
CA GLY A 51 -5.19 12.67 -44.17
C GLY A 51 -3.73 12.74 -44.61
N GLN A 52 -2.95 11.71 -44.28
CA GLN A 52 -1.84 11.28 -45.11
C GLN A 52 -1.91 9.77 -45.32
N THR A 53 -2.40 9.40 -46.49
CA THR A 53 -2.38 8.05 -47.06
C THR A 53 -0.94 7.67 -47.39
N LEU A 54 -0.45 6.56 -46.84
CA LEU A 54 0.81 5.95 -47.28
C LEU A 54 0.56 4.94 -48.41
N PRO A 55 1.31 5.00 -49.53
CA PRO A 55 1.25 4.05 -50.62
C PRO A 55 1.80 2.66 -50.25
N GLY A 56 1.21 1.64 -50.86
CA GLY A 56 1.54 0.23 -50.64
C GLY A 56 2.91 -0.21 -51.13
N PHE A 57 3.38 -1.31 -50.55
CA PHE A 57 4.50 -2.09 -51.06
C PHE A 57 3.99 -3.30 -51.87
N PRO A 58 4.54 -3.55 -53.07
CA PRO A 58 4.20 -4.71 -53.89
C PRO A 58 4.82 -6.00 -53.33
N GLY A 59 4.12 -7.11 -53.57
CA GLY A 59 4.42 -8.41 -53.01
C GLY A 59 5.64 -9.13 -53.58
N ALA A 60 5.97 -10.23 -52.93
CA ALA A 60 6.77 -11.30 -53.51
C ALA A 60 6.06 -12.63 -53.23
N SER A 61 5.53 -13.21 -54.31
CA SER A 61 5.14 -14.61 -54.41
C SER A 61 6.39 -15.39 -54.83
N GLY A 62 6.71 -16.45 -54.10
CA GLY A 62 7.86 -17.32 -54.40
C GLY A 62 7.61 -18.71 -53.85
N THR A 63 7.30 -19.64 -54.75
CA THR A 63 6.96 -21.04 -54.51
C THR A 63 8.17 -21.96 -54.50
N ASN A 64 8.04 -23.04 -53.73
CA ASN A 64 8.52 -24.41 -53.96
C ASN A 64 9.95 -24.80 -53.52
N GLY A 65 10.03 -25.88 -52.74
CA GLY A 65 11.27 -26.51 -52.29
C GLY A 65 11.02 -27.64 -51.27
N THR A 66 10.52 -28.78 -51.73
CA THR A 66 10.42 -30.03 -50.96
C THR A 66 11.77 -30.75 -50.94
N VAL A 67 12.36 -30.98 -49.76
CA VAL A 67 13.24 -32.15 -49.50
C VAL A 67 13.16 -32.60 -48.02
N THR A 68 12.68 -33.83 -47.85
CA THR A 68 13.12 -34.94 -46.97
C THR A 68 13.51 -34.70 -45.49
N ALA A 69 12.89 -35.52 -44.63
CA ALA A 69 12.96 -35.59 -43.17
C ALA A 69 14.21 -36.28 -42.56
N SER A 70 14.63 -35.86 -41.35
CA SER A 70 14.76 -36.70 -40.13
C SER A 70 15.26 -35.89 -38.91
N PRO A 71 14.96 -36.29 -37.66
CA PRO A 71 15.21 -35.49 -36.44
C PRO A 71 16.53 -35.81 -35.74
N PRO A 72 16.97 -34.93 -34.82
CA PRO A 72 17.34 -35.44 -33.50
C PRO A 72 16.66 -34.68 -32.34
N SER A 73 16.43 -35.45 -31.28
CA SER A 73 15.88 -35.06 -29.99
C SER A 73 16.74 -34.04 -29.23
N GLY A 74 16.04 -33.11 -28.55
CA GLY A 74 16.40 -32.61 -27.22
C GLY A 74 17.51 -31.57 -27.11
N THR A 75 17.17 -30.33 -26.71
CA THR A 75 17.30 -29.88 -25.30
C THR A 75 16.96 -28.38 -25.15
N SER A 76 16.09 -28.10 -24.19
CA SER A 76 16.09 -26.91 -23.33
C SER A 76 15.73 -25.54 -23.94
N LEU A 77 14.42 -25.29 -24.08
CA LEU A 77 13.86 -23.93 -23.90
C LEU A 77 13.54 -23.73 -22.41
N THR A 78 14.53 -23.36 -21.61
CA THR A 78 14.28 -22.86 -20.25
C THR A 78 13.85 -21.40 -20.34
N SER A 79 12.54 -21.16 -20.28
CA SER A 79 11.99 -19.86 -19.87
C SER A 79 12.37 -19.58 -18.42
N PRO A 80 12.97 -18.43 -18.07
CA PRO A 80 12.91 -17.93 -16.71
C PRO A 80 11.72 -16.99 -16.62
N SER A 81 10.52 -17.52 -16.44
CA SER A 81 9.40 -16.71 -15.97
C SER A 81 8.49 -17.55 -15.10
N GLY A 82 8.98 -17.67 -13.89
CA GLY A 82 8.34 -18.25 -12.73
C GLY A 82 9.29 -18.01 -11.57
N GLN A 83 9.75 -16.76 -11.41
CA GLN A 83 10.35 -16.38 -10.13
C GLN A 83 9.28 -16.69 -9.10
N PRO A 84 9.53 -17.62 -8.16
CA PRO A 84 8.61 -17.84 -7.07
C PRO A 84 8.41 -16.46 -6.44
N SER A 85 7.17 -15.95 -6.42
CA SER A 85 6.85 -14.79 -5.59
C SER A 85 7.41 -15.14 -4.24
N ALA A 86 8.45 -14.42 -3.82
CA ALA A 86 9.08 -14.65 -2.53
C ALA A 86 7.93 -14.70 -1.52
N PRO A 87 7.90 -15.71 -0.62
CA PRO A 87 6.82 -15.79 0.35
C PRO A 87 6.71 -14.41 0.97
N VAL A 88 5.52 -13.81 0.83
CA VAL A 88 5.16 -12.51 1.39
C VAL A 88 5.71 -12.55 2.80
N GLY A 89 6.81 -11.82 3.03
CA GLY A 89 7.52 -11.92 4.29
C GLY A 89 6.54 -11.67 5.42
N ALA A 90 6.82 -12.12 6.64
CA ALA A 90 5.92 -11.96 7.78
C ALA A 90 5.39 -10.51 7.99
N ASN A 91 6.04 -9.52 7.35
CA ASN A 91 5.73 -8.10 7.36
C ASN A 91 5.30 -7.59 5.98
N ALA A 92 4.47 -8.32 5.23
CA ALA A 92 4.05 -7.89 3.91
C ALA A 92 2.54 -8.07 3.67
N VAL A 93 2.02 -7.26 2.75
CA VAL A 93 0.62 -7.19 2.36
C VAL A 93 0.54 -7.32 0.84
N THR A 94 -0.26 -8.26 0.37
CA THR A 94 -0.57 -8.41 -1.06
C THR A 94 -1.84 -7.64 -1.38
N ILE A 95 -1.83 -6.90 -2.49
CA ILE A 95 -3.04 -6.33 -3.09
C ILE A 95 -3.49 -7.29 -4.18
N LYS A 96 -4.64 -7.91 -3.98
CA LYS A 96 -5.24 -8.86 -4.91
C LYS A 96 -6.75 -8.89 -4.77
N ASN A 97 -7.47 -9.11 -5.87
CA ASN A 97 -8.92 -9.17 -5.95
C ASN A 97 -9.59 -7.93 -5.31
N PHE A 98 -9.04 -6.74 -5.55
CA PHE A 98 -9.48 -5.49 -4.93
C PHE A 98 -9.52 -5.58 -3.40
N ALA A 99 -8.52 -6.21 -2.79
CA ALA A 99 -8.40 -6.33 -1.34
C ALA A 99 -6.93 -6.27 -0.90
N PHE A 100 -6.72 -5.77 0.33
CA PHE A 100 -5.45 -5.89 1.04
C PHE A 100 -5.44 -7.19 1.85
N ALA A 101 -4.44 -8.04 1.62
CA ALA A 101 -4.29 -9.33 2.29
C ALA A 101 -2.93 -9.43 3.01
N PRO A 102 -2.90 -9.60 4.34
CA PRO A 102 -4.06 -9.69 5.24
C PRO A 102 -4.73 -8.32 5.45
N ALA A 103 -6.02 -8.32 5.77
CA ALA A 103 -6.77 -7.10 6.09
C ALA A 103 -6.32 -6.46 7.42
N THR A 104 -5.69 -7.24 8.30
CA THR A 104 -5.00 -6.75 9.50
C THR A 104 -3.64 -7.41 9.60
N LEU A 105 -2.58 -6.58 9.65
CA LEU A 105 -1.21 -7.03 9.82
C LEU A 105 -0.68 -6.52 11.16
N THR A 106 -0.16 -7.40 12.00
CA THR A 106 0.45 -7.01 13.28
C THR A 106 1.97 -7.13 13.19
N VAL A 107 2.68 -6.07 13.54
CA VAL A 107 4.16 -5.99 13.52
C VAL A 107 4.70 -5.30 14.76
N LYS A 108 6.00 -5.41 15.01
CA LYS A 108 6.67 -4.63 16.08
C LYS A 108 7.10 -3.26 15.58
N ALA A 109 7.21 -2.28 16.48
CA ALA A 109 7.86 -1.02 16.19
C ALA A 109 9.27 -1.24 15.65
N GLY A 110 9.67 -0.44 14.65
CA GLY A 110 10.87 -0.61 13.84
C GLY A 110 10.68 -1.49 12.60
N THR A 111 9.52 -2.13 12.42
CA THR A 111 9.29 -3.04 11.29
C THR A 111 9.00 -2.28 9.99
N LYS A 112 9.68 -2.67 8.91
CA LYS A 112 9.32 -2.32 7.53
C LYS A 112 8.22 -3.23 7.03
N VAL A 113 7.10 -2.65 6.62
CA VAL A 113 6.00 -3.32 5.93
C VAL A 113 6.07 -3.03 4.44
N THR A 114 5.85 -4.05 3.62
CA THR A 114 5.82 -3.93 2.15
C THR A 114 4.45 -4.31 1.61
N TRP A 115 3.88 -3.46 0.77
CA TRP A 115 2.69 -3.74 -0.02
C TRP A 115 3.11 -4.07 -1.45
N SER A 116 2.56 -5.12 -2.03
CA SER A 116 2.82 -5.51 -3.42
C SER A 116 1.51 -5.63 -4.18
N ASN A 117 1.41 -4.93 -5.31
CA ASN A 117 0.23 -5.03 -6.16
C ASN A 117 0.33 -6.23 -7.11
N THR A 118 -0.61 -7.15 -7.02
CA THR A 118 -0.71 -8.31 -7.92
C THR A 118 -1.98 -8.30 -8.76
N ASP A 119 -2.81 -7.26 -8.60
CA ASP A 119 -3.95 -7.01 -9.47
C ASP A 119 -3.51 -6.33 -10.78
N PRO A 120 -4.27 -6.53 -11.87
CA PRO A 120 -4.07 -5.80 -13.12
C PRO A 120 -4.39 -4.30 -12.96
N ASP A 121 -5.26 -3.95 -12.02
CA ASP A 121 -5.67 -2.59 -11.73
C ASP A 121 -4.66 -1.87 -10.82
N ALA A 122 -4.62 -0.54 -10.93
CA ALA A 122 -3.78 0.29 -10.07
C ALA A 122 -4.42 0.50 -8.69
N HIS A 123 -3.58 0.50 -7.65
CA HIS A 123 -4.01 0.72 -6.27
C HIS A 123 -3.10 1.70 -5.54
N THR A 124 -3.59 2.29 -4.45
CA THR A 124 -2.78 3.09 -3.52
C THR A 124 -2.82 2.50 -2.12
N VAL A 125 -1.84 2.88 -1.31
CA VAL A 125 -1.77 2.64 0.14
C VAL A 125 -1.76 4.01 0.81
N THR A 126 -2.93 4.43 1.28
CA THR A 126 -3.14 5.79 1.79
C THR A 126 -3.77 5.75 3.17
N SER A 127 -3.23 6.51 4.12
CA SER A 127 -3.78 6.59 5.47
C SER A 127 -5.18 7.16 5.45
N LYS A 128 -6.08 6.55 6.23
CA LYS A 128 -7.45 7.06 6.38
C LYS A 128 -7.43 8.43 7.05
N GLN A 129 -8.25 9.36 6.56
CA GLN A 129 -8.36 10.69 7.17
C GLN A 129 -8.68 10.58 8.67
N GLY A 130 -7.98 11.36 9.49
CA GLY A 130 -8.16 11.36 10.94
C GLY A 130 -7.47 10.21 11.68
N SER A 131 -6.82 9.25 11.00
CA SER A 131 -6.03 8.20 11.67
C SER A 131 -4.64 8.64 12.10
N GLY A 132 -4.19 9.82 11.64
CA GLY A 132 -2.82 10.30 11.88
C GLY A 132 -1.75 9.45 11.20
N GLY A 133 -2.15 8.56 10.27
CA GLY A 133 -1.25 7.62 9.64
C GLY A 133 -0.29 8.26 8.63
N PRO A 134 0.93 7.71 8.47
CA PRO A 134 1.98 8.26 7.62
C PRO A 134 1.97 7.74 6.17
N LEU A 135 1.11 6.77 5.86
CA LEU A 135 1.07 6.08 4.57
C LEU A 135 0.53 6.99 3.49
N GLN A 136 1.31 7.18 2.43
CA GLN A 136 1.00 7.98 1.24
C GLN A 136 1.81 7.42 0.05
N SER A 137 1.33 6.36 -0.60
CA SER A 137 1.94 5.87 -1.83
C SER A 137 1.47 6.67 -3.05
N THR A 138 2.25 6.64 -4.13
CA THR A 138 1.72 6.87 -5.48
C THR A 138 0.81 5.71 -5.89
N ALA A 139 0.17 5.81 -7.07
CA ALA A 139 -0.45 4.64 -7.68
C ALA A 139 0.62 3.55 -7.93
N LEU A 140 0.29 2.33 -7.52
CA LEU A 140 1.07 1.12 -7.73
C LEU A 140 0.45 0.37 -8.92
N ALA A 141 1.17 0.28 -10.03
CA ALA A 141 0.77 -0.56 -11.16
C ALA A 141 0.94 -2.06 -10.79
N THR A 142 0.55 -2.95 -11.70
CA THR A 142 0.77 -4.38 -11.52
C THR A 142 2.25 -4.69 -11.28
N ASN A 143 2.53 -5.50 -10.26
CA ASN A 143 3.85 -5.87 -9.76
C ASN A 143 4.66 -4.73 -9.09
N ASP A 144 4.11 -3.52 -8.96
CA ASP A 144 4.75 -2.47 -8.16
C ASP A 144 4.63 -2.75 -6.66
N ALA A 145 5.51 -2.11 -5.89
CA ALA A 145 5.53 -2.21 -4.44
C ALA A 145 5.71 -0.86 -3.75
N TYR A 146 5.16 -0.76 -2.54
CA TYR A 146 5.36 0.34 -1.61
C TYR A 146 5.89 -0.19 -0.28
N SER A 147 6.71 0.56 0.43
CA SER A 147 7.19 0.17 1.75
C SER A 147 7.21 1.32 2.73
N TYR A 148 6.89 1.03 3.98
CA TYR A 148 6.95 2.00 5.07
C TYR A 148 7.47 1.33 6.35
N THR A 149 8.31 2.04 7.11
CA THR A 149 8.82 1.56 8.41
C THR A 149 8.05 2.23 9.54
N PHE A 150 7.31 1.45 10.32
CA PHE A 150 6.56 1.96 11.46
C PHE A 150 7.44 1.99 12.70
N THR A 151 7.65 3.17 13.29
CA THR A 151 8.53 3.35 14.46
C THR A 151 7.78 3.57 15.77
N GLN A 152 6.47 3.85 15.70
CA GLN A 152 5.64 4.12 16.86
C GLN A 152 4.57 3.03 17.02
N PRO A 153 4.34 2.52 18.24
CA PRO A 153 3.19 1.65 18.50
C PRO A 153 1.87 2.37 18.21
N GLY A 154 0.89 1.64 17.68
CA GLY A 154 -0.40 2.21 17.32
C GLY A 154 -1.19 1.37 16.32
N SER A 155 -2.37 1.88 15.96
CA SER A 155 -3.21 1.30 14.91
C SER A 155 -3.29 2.25 13.73
N TYR A 156 -2.88 1.78 12.56
CA TYR A 156 -2.75 2.55 11.34
C TYR A 156 -3.76 2.05 10.31
N ALA A 157 -4.96 2.64 10.32
CA ALA A 157 -5.98 2.37 9.33
C ALA A 157 -5.67 3.07 8.01
N TYR A 158 -5.80 2.34 6.90
CA TYR A 158 -5.51 2.81 5.55
C TYR A 158 -6.51 2.25 4.53
N TYR A 159 -6.50 2.86 3.36
CA TYR A 159 -7.40 2.53 2.26
C TYR A 159 -6.76 2.82 0.90
N CYS A 160 -7.39 2.33 -0.17
CA CYS A 160 -7.05 2.72 -1.53
C CYS A 160 -7.89 3.93 -1.94
N THR A 161 -7.27 4.99 -2.46
CA THR A 161 -7.99 6.20 -2.89
C THR A 161 -8.76 5.99 -4.19
N ILE A 162 -8.32 5.06 -5.05
CA ILE A 162 -8.96 4.69 -6.31
C ILE A 162 -10.20 3.81 -6.05
N HIS A 163 -10.11 2.93 -5.05
CA HIS A 163 -11.13 1.96 -4.69
C HIS A 163 -11.44 2.07 -3.18
N PRO A 164 -12.26 3.06 -2.74
CA PRO A 164 -12.36 3.43 -1.32
C PRO A 164 -12.93 2.35 -0.39
N PHE A 165 -13.56 1.30 -0.93
CA PHE A 165 -14.02 0.14 -0.17
C PHE A 165 -12.87 -0.77 0.28
N MET A 166 -11.69 -0.66 -0.35
CA MET A 166 -10.50 -1.39 0.07
C MET A 166 -9.94 -0.74 1.32
N THR A 167 -10.12 -1.38 2.48
CA THR A 167 -9.60 -0.89 3.75
C THR A 167 -8.85 -1.97 4.49
N ALA A 168 -7.80 -1.59 5.21
CA ALA A 168 -7.05 -2.49 6.08
C ALA A 168 -6.35 -1.72 7.20
N THR A 169 -5.72 -2.45 8.11
CA THR A 169 -5.05 -1.88 9.29
C THR A 169 -3.69 -2.53 9.51
N VAL A 170 -2.67 -1.71 9.79
CA VAL A 170 -1.44 -2.20 10.42
C VAL A 170 -1.51 -1.91 11.91
N VAL A 171 -1.33 -2.93 12.75
CA VAL A 171 -1.20 -2.81 14.20
C VAL A 171 0.28 -2.92 14.54
N VAL A 172 0.81 -1.91 15.22
CA VAL A 172 2.21 -1.83 15.62
C VAL A 172 2.27 -1.99 17.14
N THR A 173 2.91 -3.05 17.59
CA THR A 173 3.17 -3.29 19.02
C THR A 173 4.53 -2.73 19.42
N ALA A 174 4.75 -2.57 20.72
CA ALA A 174 6.09 -2.37 21.25
C ALA A 174 7.01 -3.60 21.05
#